data_AF-A0A1A7WL50-F1
#
_entry.id   AF-A0A1A7WL50-F1
#
_cell.length_a   1.000
_cell.length_b   1.000
_cell.length_c   1.000
_cell.angle_alpha   90.00
_cell.angle_beta   90.00
_cell.angle_gamma   90.00
#
_symmetry.space_group_name_H-M   'P 1'
#
loop_
_entity.id
_entity.type
_entity.pdbx_description
1 polymer ?
#
loop_
_entity_poly.entity_id
_entity_poly.type
_entity_poly.pdbx_seq_one_letter_code
_entity_poly.pdbx_strand_id
1 'polypeptide(L)'
;NIEKSVRKKQDKDTQVQQNKRQKAIKTSVTDHCTRENYIMDWDRTKIINTKQQKYKRWIEEVIEIRRCGRTTMNRNDGVYTFDHAWDCVIGKEDTGSSGLPAARG
;
A
#
# COMPACT_ATOMS: atom_id res chain seq x y z
N ASN A 1 32.18 9.33 -33.97
CA ASN A 1 31.73 8.12 -33.23
C ASN A 1 31.28 8.44 -31.79
N ILE A 2 31.81 9.49 -31.15
CA ILE A 2 31.45 9.88 -29.78
C ILE A 2 30.01 10.39 -29.65
N GLU A 3 29.53 11.18 -30.61
CA GLU A 3 28.18 11.76 -30.59
C GLU A 3 27.04 10.73 -30.57
N LYS A 4 27.21 9.61 -31.31
CA LYS A 4 26.25 8.50 -31.31
C LYS A 4 26.22 7.77 -29.96
N SER A 5 27.36 7.72 -29.27
CA SER A 5 27.47 7.12 -27.93
C SER A 5 26.84 8.03 -26.86
N VAL A 6 27.02 9.34 -26.97
CA VAL A 6 26.41 10.34 -26.09
C VAL A 6 24.88 10.33 -26.22
N ARG A 7 24.33 10.31 -27.44
CA ARG A 7 22.86 10.20 -27.66
C ARG A 7 22.28 8.91 -27.08
N LYS A 8 22.91 7.76 -27.34
CA LYS A 8 22.47 6.48 -26.74
C LYS A 8 22.47 6.51 -25.21
N LYS A 9 23.39 7.22 -24.58
CA LYS A 9 23.43 7.36 -23.11
C LYS A 9 22.29 8.26 -22.62
N GLN A 10 22.07 9.41 -23.28
CA GLN A 10 20.96 10.31 -22.97
C GLN A 10 19.58 9.66 -23.13
N ASP A 11 19.39 8.85 -24.18
CA ASP A 11 18.13 8.13 -24.42
C ASP A 11 17.88 7.09 -23.31
N LYS A 12 18.92 6.35 -22.90
CA LYS A 12 18.83 5.40 -21.79
C LYS A 12 18.53 6.08 -20.46
N ASP A 13 19.22 7.19 -20.16
CA ASP A 13 19.01 7.93 -18.92
C ASP A 13 17.59 8.54 -18.87
N THR A 14 17.08 8.99 -20.01
CA THR A 14 15.70 9.49 -20.17
C THR A 14 14.68 8.36 -19.95
N GLN A 15 14.90 7.19 -20.55
CA GLN A 15 14.05 6.01 -20.37
C GLN A 15 14.01 5.53 -18.91
N VAL A 16 15.17 5.52 -18.24
CA VAL A 16 15.28 5.16 -16.81
C VAL A 16 14.53 6.16 -15.94
N GLN A 17 14.65 7.47 -16.22
CA GLN A 17 13.90 8.50 -15.49
C GLN A 17 12.38 8.39 -15.72
N GLN A 18 11.95 8.15 -16.96
CA GLN A 18 10.53 7.94 -17.28
C GLN A 18 9.97 6.72 -16.55
N ASN A 19 10.71 5.60 -16.53
CA ASN A 19 10.30 4.40 -15.80
C ASN A 19 10.25 4.63 -14.28
N LYS A 20 11.19 5.39 -13.71
CA LYS A 20 11.15 5.77 -12.29
C LYS A 20 9.94 6.63 -11.97
N ARG A 21 9.63 7.62 -12.82
CA ARG A 21 8.43 8.47 -12.67
C ARG A 21 7.15 7.64 -12.78
N GLN A 22 7.05 6.75 -13.76
CA GLN A 22 5.88 5.87 -13.91
C GLN A 22 5.71 4.95 -12.69
N LYS A 23 6.79 4.38 -12.16
CA LYS A 23 6.75 3.60 -10.90
C LYS A 23 6.30 4.44 -9.71
N ALA A 24 6.73 5.70 -9.62
CA ALA A 24 6.30 6.63 -8.57
C ALA A 24 4.83 7.06 -8.70
N ILE A 25 4.28 7.08 -9.93
CA ILE A 25 2.90 7.51 -10.20
C ILE A 25 1.88 6.37 -10.09
N LYS A 26 2.30 5.09 -10.10
CA LYS A 26 1.37 3.97 -9.87
C LYS A 26 0.67 4.16 -8.53
N THR A 27 -0.65 4.33 -8.53
CA THR A 27 -1.43 4.45 -7.29
C THR A 27 -1.51 3.09 -6.59
N SER A 28 -1.86 3.07 -5.29
CA SER A 28 -2.11 1.80 -4.58
C SER A 28 -3.21 0.99 -5.27
N VAL A 29 -4.23 1.66 -5.82
CA VAL A 29 -5.33 1.05 -6.57
C VAL A 29 -4.83 0.40 -7.86
N THR A 30 -4.08 1.12 -8.70
CA THR A 30 -3.56 0.57 -9.95
C THR A 30 -2.64 -0.63 -9.72
N ASP A 31 -1.82 -0.58 -8.67
CA ASP A 31 -0.96 -1.68 -8.26
C ASP A 31 -1.76 -2.92 -7.85
N HIS A 32 -2.76 -2.73 -7.00
CA HIS A 32 -3.61 -3.81 -6.52
C HIS A 32 -4.38 -4.48 -7.67
N CYS A 33 -5.02 -3.70 -8.55
CA CYS A 33 -5.72 -4.26 -9.71
C CYS A 33 -4.77 -5.03 -10.64
N THR A 34 -3.52 -4.57 -10.81
CA THR A 34 -2.52 -5.26 -11.65
C THR A 34 -2.07 -6.57 -11.01
N ARG A 35 -1.86 -6.58 -9.69
CA ARG A 35 -1.35 -7.76 -8.96
C ARG A 35 -2.38 -8.87 -8.86
N GLU A 36 -3.62 -8.52 -8.56
CA GLU A 36 -4.69 -9.49 -8.32
C GLU A 36 -5.49 -9.82 -9.60
N ASN A 37 -5.19 -9.17 -10.74
CA ASN A 37 -5.96 -9.27 -11.99
C ASN A 37 -7.47 -9.09 -11.75
N TYR A 38 -7.82 -8.19 -10.83
CA TYR A 38 -9.15 -8.01 -10.30
C TYR A 38 -9.79 -6.72 -10.86
N ILE A 39 -11.00 -6.84 -11.37
CA ILE A 39 -11.83 -5.68 -11.76
C ILE A 39 -12.59 -5.24 -10.51
N MET A 40 -12.38 -3.99 -10.09
CA MET A 40 -13.05 -3.43 -8.92
C MET A 40 -14.55 -3.31 -9.17
N ASP A 41 -15.36 -3.97 -8.35
CA ASP A 41 -16.81 -3.86 -8.36
C ASP A 41 -17.24 -2.52 -7.72
N TRP A 42 -17.27 -1.48 -8.55
CA TRP A 42 -17.71 -0.15 -8.15
C TRP A 42 -19.20 -0.10 -7.83
N ASP A 43 -20.01 -0.99 -8.42
CA ASP A 43 -21.47 -1.03 -8.21
C ASP A 43 -21.80 -1.50 -6.78
N ARG A 44 -20.97 -2.38 -6.22
CA ARG A 44 -21.08 -2.82 -4.82
C ARG A 44 -20.27 -1.99 -3.83
N THR A 45 -19.44 -1.06 -4.32
CA THR A 45 -18.63 -0.23 -3.44
C THR A 45 -19.52 0.75 -2.68
N LYS A 46 -19.48 0.71 -1.34
CA LYS A 46 -20.29 1.58 -0.48
C LYS A 46 -19.42 2.35 0.50
N ILE A 47 -19.71 3.63 0.68
CA ILE A 47 -19.13 4.41 1.77
C ILE A 47 -19.72 3.90 3.09
N ILE A 48 -18.91 3.21 3.88
CA ILE A 48 -19.31 2.65 5.18
C ILE A 48 -19.42 3.72 6.28
N ASN A 49 -18.74 4.85 6.12
CA ASN A 49 -18.72 5.93 7.11
C ASN A 49 -18.32 7.28 6.48
N THR A 50 -18.98 8.36 6.87
CA THR A 50 -18.61 9.74 6.52
C THR A 50 -18.41 10.54 7.80
N LYS A 51 -17.21 11.11 7.98
CA LYS A 51 -16.90 11.94 9.15
C LYS A 51 -16.60 13.37 8.72
N GLN A 52 -17.32 14.33 9.30
CA GLN A 52 -17.13 15.76 9.05
C GLN A 52 -15.85 16.30 9.71
N GLN A 53 -15.44 15.73 10.85
CA GLN A 53 -14.21 16.12 11.53
C GLN A 53 -13.00 15.43 10.91
N LYS A 54 -12.28 16.19 10.08
CA LYS A 54 -11.10 15.74 9.32
C LYS A 54 -10.04 15.07 10.19
N TYR A 55 -9.69 15.68 11.33
CA TYR A 55 -8.65 15.16 12.22
C TYR A 55 -9.01 13.81 12.82
N LYS A 56 -10.25 13.66 13.31
CA LYS A 56 -10.74 12.40 13.84
C LYS A 56 -10.66 11.28 12.80
N ARG A 57 -11.11 11.59 11.57
CA ARG A 57 -11.02 10.66 10.44
C ARG A 57 -9.59 10.20 10.19
N TRP A 58 -8.64 11.13 10.13
CA TRP A 58 -7.24 10.79 9.86
C TRP A 58 -6.62 9.90 10.93
N ILE A 59 -6.92 10.17 12.22
CA ILE A 59 -6.41 9.35 13.32
C ILE A 59 -6.96 7.92 13.22
N GLU A 60 -8.27 7.76 13.04
CA GLU A 60 -8.89 6.44 12.94
C GLU A 60 -8.44 5.67 11.69
N GLU A 61 -8.22 6.37 10.57
CA GLU A 61 -7.71 5.79 9.34
C GLU A 61 -6.31 5.20 9.54
N VAL A 62 -5.40 5.93 10.19
CA VAL A 62 -4.04 5.45 10.50
C VAL A 62 -4.07 4.22 11.41
N ILE A 63 -4.94 4.23 12.42
CA ILE A 63 -5.13 3.08 13.32
C ILE A 63 -5.58 1.86 12.51
N GLU A 64 -6.57 2.03 11.63
CA GLU A 64 -7.11 0.93 10.84
C GLU A 64 -6.11 0.39 9.81
N ILE A 65 -5.33 1.26 9.16
CA ILE A 65 -4.24 0.87 8.26
C ILE A 65 -3.22 0.02 9.01
N ARG A 66 -2.80 0.45 10.19
CA ARG A 66 -1.82 -0.29 11.00
C ARG A 66 -2.38 -1.61 11.52
N ARG A 67 -3.64 -1.63 11.91
CA ARG A 67 -4.35 -2.83 12.41
C ARG A 67 -4.51 -3.89 11.31
N CYS A 68 -4.94 -3.49 10.11
CA CYS A 68 -5.16 -4.40 8.99
C CYS A 68 -3.87 -4.74 8.21
N GLY A 69 -2.80 -3.96 8.39
CA GLY A 69 -1.47 -4.22 7.87
C GLY A 69 -1.43 -4.48 6.36
N ARG A 70 -0.91 -5.66 5.98
CA ARG A 70 -0.70 -6.08 4.58
C ARG A 70 -2.00 -6.25 3.78
N THR A 71 -3.14 -6.37 4.46
CA THR A 71 -4.45 -6.51 3.84
C THR A 71 -5.01 -5.18 3.35
N THR A 72 -4.41 -4.05 3.74
CA THR A 72 -4.89 -2.73 3.35
C THR A 72 -4.42 -2.38 1.94
N MET A 73 -5.29 -1.74 1.15
CA MET A 73 -4.93 -1.17 -0.15
C MET A 73 -4.27 0.22 0.01
N ASN A 74 -3.53 0.43 1.10
CA ASN A 74 -2.76 1.64 1.33
C ASN A 74 -1.25 1.33 1.29
N ARG A 75 -0.47 2.25 0.73
CA ARG A 75 0.99 2.13 0.59
C ARG A 75 1.77 2.87 1.67
N ASN A 76 1.12 3.80 2.36
CA ASN A 76 1.69 4.57 3.45
C ASN A 76 0.93 4.28 4.75
N ASP A 77 1.40 4.84 5.86
CA ASP A 77 0.77 4.65 7.17
C ASP A 77 -0.43 5.60 7.40
N GLY A 78 -0.94 6.25 6.35
CA GLY A 78 -1.99 7.27 6.41
C GLY A 78 -1.44 8.70 6.43
N VAL A 79 -2.35 9.68 6.45
CA VAL A 79 -2.00 11.12 6.39
C VAL A 79 -1.51 11.66 7.73
N TYR A 80 -2.00 11.11 8.84
CA TYR A 80 -1.63 11.57 10.18
C TYR A 80 -0.43 10.77 10.70
N THR A 81 0.60 11.48 11.15
CA THR A 81 1.81 10.85 11.67
C THR A 81 1.56 10.42 13.12
N PHE A 82 1.45 9.11 13.34
CA PHE A 82 1.36 8.53 14.66
C PHE A 82 2.70 7.90 15.04
N ASP A 83 3.16 8.10 16.28
CA ASP A 83 4.42 7.49 16.71
C ASP A 83 4.30 5.95 16.68
N HIS A 84 5.34 5.25 16.22
CA HIS A 84 5.37 3.79 16.18
C HIS A 84 5.42 3.14 17.57
N ALA A 85 5.71 3.89 18.63
CA ALA A 85 5.56 3.44 20.02
C ALA A 85 4.14 2.93 20.32
N TRP A 86 3.13 3.43 19.61
CA TRP A 86 1.74 3.00 19.76
C TRP A 86 1.40 1.71 19.02
N ASP A 87 2.29 1.19 18.17
CA ASP A 87 2.01 -0.03 17.40
C ASP A 87 1.79 -1.23 18.33
N CYS A 88 2.41 -1.23 19.52
CA CYS A 88 2.17 -2.25 20.55
C CYS A 88 0.74 -2.26 21.11
N VAL A 89 0.04 -1.12 21.06
CA VAL A 89 -1.35 -0.95 21.50
C VAL A 89 -2.32 -1.23 20.35
N ILE A 90 -1.94 -0.89 19.12
CA ILE A 90 -2.77 -1.06 17.91
C ILE A 90 -2.76 -2.52 17.42
N GLY A 91 -1.61 -3.20 17.49
CA GLY A 91 -1.34 -4.48 16.83
C GLY A 91 -1.57 -5.73 17.69
N LYS A 92 -2.72 -5.86 18.36
CA LYS A 92 -3.05 -7.08 19.11
C LYS A 92 -4.46 -7.59 18.87
N GLU A 93 -4.67 -8.27 17.74
CA GLU A 93 -5.63 -9.37 17.61
C GLU A 93 -5.10 -10.33 16.53
N ASP A 94 -4.22 -11.27 16.90
CA ASP A 94 -3.97 -12.53 16.17
C ASP A 94 -3.01 -13.43 16.98
N THR A 95 -3.48 -13.90 18.14
CA THR A 95 -2.98 -15.16 18.72
C THR A 95 -4.05 -16.22 18.56
N GLY A 96 -4.44 -16.50 17.31
CA GLY A 96 -5.13 -17.72 16.92
C GLY A 96 -4.12 -18.83 16.62
N SER A 97 -3.34 -19.22 17.63
CA SER A 97 -2.56 -20.45 17.58
C SER A 97 -3.51 -21.64 17.66
N SER A 98 -3.86 -22.21 16.51
CA SER A 98 -4.38 -23.57 16.43
C SER A 98 -3.69 -24.34 15.31
N GLY A 99 -2.36 -24.37 15.37
CA GLY A 99 -1.57 -25.41 14.71
C GLY A 99 -1.62 -26.67 15.56
N LEU A 100 -2.54 -27.59 15.25
CA LEU A 100 -2.47 -28.97 15.73
C LEU A 100 -1.18 -29.60 15.19
N PRO A 101 -0.33 -30.22 16.03
CA PRO A 101 0.78 -31.02 15.51
C PRO A 101 0.20 -32.28 14.86
N ALA A 102 0.50 -32.47 13.58
CA ALA A 102 0.24 -33.71 12.87
C ALA A 102 0.96 -34.86 13.59
N ALA A 103 0.19 -35.82 14.09
CA ALA A 103 0.70 -37.09 14.60
C ALA A 103 1.55 -37.75 13.52
N ARG A 104 2.79 -38.11 13.87
CA ARG A 104 3.66 -38.97 13.07
C ARG A 104 3.74 -40.33 13.76
N GLY A 105 3.37 -41.36 12.98
CA GLY A 105 3.92 -42.73 12.97
C GLY A 105 3.95 -43.49 14.28
#